data_AF-W6U7G4-F1
#
_entry.id   AF-W6U7G4-F1
#
_cell.length_a   1.000
_cell.length_b   1.000
_cell.length_c   1.000
_cell.angle_alpha   90.00
_cell.angle_beta   90.00
_cell.angle_gamma   90.00
#
_symmetry.space_group_name_H-M   'P 1'
#
loop_
_entity.id
_entity.type
_entity.pdbx_description
1 polymer ?
#
loop_
_entity_poly.entity_id
_entity_poly.type
_entity_poly.pdbx_seq_one_letter_code
_entity_poly.pdbx_strand_id
1 'polypeptide(L)'
;MERTELLESLLEVSTNEYYAHQLKDELGRYFNVMTGVVVESANLLSPQNLECHGRLCYLSDDMLVTALLVLCDVSDAIEDEDRCTLPPPIREAYDSKTAKRESDALVKTTICEALLQLCSTKTGRQYLRSLGVYFILREMHRHECAVEQNLVGIEGGNELQTQKNLVFVVDQVVDQLICEESERPKDYSSLRDVPIDKETEEKLNKAKVAYINST
;
A
#
# COMPACT_ATOMS: atom_id res chain seq x y z
N MET A 1 23.41 -3.18 -33.94
CA MET A 1 23.22 -3.40 -32.49
C MET A 1 22.79 -4.83 -32.34
N GLU A 2 23.78 -5.69 -32.09
CA GLU A 2 23.54 -7.14 -31.99
C GLU A 2 22.79 -7.41 -30.68
N ARG A 3 21.88 -8.40 -30.67
CA ARG A 3 21.04 -8.75 -29.50
C ARG A 3 21.86 -8.96 -28.22
N THR A 4 23.12 -9.36 -28.36
CA THR A 4 24.10 -9.56 -27.30
C THR A 4 24.49 -8.26 -26.60
N GLU A 5 24.74 -7.17 -27.34
CA GLU A 5 25.09 -5.86 -26.75
C GLU A 5 23.93 -5.29 -25.91
N LEU A 6 22.69 -5.55 -26.34
CA LEU A 6 21.48 -5.10 -25.67
C LEU A 6 21.22 -5.91 -24.38
N LEU A 7 21.50 -7.21 -24.41
CA LEU A 7 21.44 -8.09 -23.23
C LEU A 7 22.54 -7.77 -22.21
N GLU A 8 23.76 -7.46 -22.67
CA GLU A 8 24.87 -7.04 -21.80
C GLU A 8 24.56 -5.68 -21.15
N SER A 9 24.03 -4.73 -21.91
CA SER A 9 23.59 -3.43 -21.37
C SER A 9 22.45 -3.57 -20.35
N LEU A 10 21.49 -4.48 -20.59
CA LEU A 10 20.40 -4.77 -19.63
C LEU A 10 20.91 -5.49 -18.37
N LEU A 11 21.89 -6.38 -18.51
CA LEU A 11 22.54 -7.06 -17.38
C LEU A 11 23.39 -6.09 -16.56
N GLU A 12 24.09 -5.14 -17.18
CA GLU A 12 24.81 -4.07 -16.48
C GLU A 12 23.87 -3.16 -15.69
N VAL A 13 22.71 -2.79 -16.26
CA VAL A 13 21.69 -2.01 -15.54
C VAL A 13 21.06 -2.81 -14.39
N SER A 14 20.89 -4.13 -14.56
CA SER A 14 20.28 -5.01 -13.55
C SER A 14 21.22 -5.37 -12.39
N THR A 15 22.54 -5.30 -12.57
CA THR A 15 23.53 -5.75 -11.58
C THR A 15 24.28 -4.61 -10.91
N ASN A 16 24.13 -3.39 -11.42
CA ASN A 16 24.80 -2.23 -10.89
C ASN A 16 23.91 -1.54 -9.83
N GLU A 17 24.25 -1.78 -8.57
CA GLU A 17 23.55 -1.20 -7.40
C GLU A 17 23.39 0.32 -7.50
N TYR A 18 24.33 1.04 -8.16
CA TYR A 18 24.22 2.49 -8.36
C TYR A 18 23.02 2.87 -9.23
N TYR A 19 22.76 2.15 -10.34
CA TYR A 19 21.62 2.42 -11.21
C TYR A 19 20.31 1.97 -10.59
N ALA A 20 20.31 0.86 -9.84
CA ALA A 20 19.15 0.43 -9.06
C ALA A 20 18.79 1.46 -7.97
N HIS A 21 19.80 2.03 -7.29
CA HIS A 21 19.60 3.08 -6.28
C HIS A 21 19.13 4.39 -6.92
N GLN A 22 19.67 4.75 -8.09
CA GLN A 22 19.25 5.93 -8.84
C GLN A 22 17.82 5.78 -9.38
N LEU A 23 17.43 4.60 -9.86
CA LEU A 23 16.05 4.27 -10.22
C LEU A 23 15.13 4.29 -9.01
N LYS A 24 15.55 3.76 -7.86
CA LYS A 24 14.81 3.83 -6.58
C LYS A 24 14.62 5.28 -6.14
N ASP A 25 15.63 6.13 -6.28
CA ASP A 25 15.57 7.55 -5.91
C ASP A 25 14.73 8.38 -6.90
N GLU A 26 14.75 8.05 -8.20
CA GLU A 26 13.87 8.65 -9.21
C GLU A 26 12.42 8.20 -9.04
N LEU A 27 12.17 6.90 -8.84
CA LEU A 27 10.83 6.37 -8.52
C LEU A 27 10.34 6.93 -7.19
N GLY A 28 11.19 7.04 -6.18
CA GLY A 28 10.89 7.68 -4.90
C GLY A 28 10.59 9.16 -5.07
N ARG A 29 11.32 9.90 -5.92
CA ARG A 29 11.00 11.29 -6.25
C ARG A 29 9.71 11.42 -7.04
N TYR A 30 9.44 10.56 -8.01
CA TYR A 30 8.17 10.55 -8.74
C TYR A 30 6.99 10.19 -7.85
N PHE A 31 7.17 9.22 -6.95
CA PHE A 31 6.18 8.83 -5.97
C PHE A 31 5.96 9.95 -4.96
N ASN A 32 7.01 10.63 -4.49
CA ASN A 32 6.92 11.80 -3.59
C ASN A 32 6.34 13.04 -4.27
N VAL A 33 6.55 13.22 -5.58
CA VAL A 33 5.89 14.28 -6.36
C VAL A 33 4.43 13.92 -6.59
N MET A 34 4.09 12.65 -6.83
CA MET A 34 2.71 12.20 -6.99
C MET A 34 1.93 12.20 -5.68
N THR A 35 2.51 11.70 -4.58
CA THR A 35 1.95 11.82 -3.23
C THR A 35 1.96 13.26 -2.78
N GLY A 36 3.00 14.04 -3.11
CA GLY A 36 3.06 15.48 -2.88
C GLY A 36 1.93 16.22 -3.61
N VAL A 37 1.69 15.94 -4.89
CA VAL A 37 0.55 16.47 -5.65
C VAL A 37 -0.77 16.00 -5.03
N VAL A 38 -0.88 14.75 -4.57
CA VAL A 38 -2.09 14.23 -3.90
C VAL A 38 -2.30 14.88 -2.51
N VAL A 39 -1.23 15.15 -1.75
CA VAL A 39 -1.23 15.75 -0.41
C VAL A 39 -1.45 17.26 -0.49
N GLU A 40 -0.85 17.94 -1.46
CA GLU A 40 -1.00 19.36 -1.73
C GLU A 40 -2.39 19.65 -2.34
N SER A 41 -2.93 18.71 -3.14
CA SER A 41 -4.34 18.70 -3.55
C SER A 41 -5.29 18.41 -2.38
N ALA A 42 -4.88 17.60 -1.41
CA ALA A 42 -5.65 17.31 -0.19
C ALA A 42 -5.67 18.47 0.81
N ASN A 43 -4.68 19.37 0.77
CA ASN A 43 -4.63 20.56 1.63
C ASN A 43 -5.37 21.77 1.03
N LEU A 44 -5.81 21.70 -0.23
CA LEU A 44 -6.45 22.80 -0.98
C LEU A 44 -7.88 22.46 -1.46
N LEU A 45 -8.58 21.56 -0.75
CA LEU A 45 -9.80 20.89 -1.24
C LEU A 45 -10.96 21.84 -1.56
N SER A 46 -11.22 22.01 -2.87
CA SER A 46 -12.48 22.50 -3.42
C SER A 46 -13.36 21.33 -3.90
N PRO A 47 -14.70 21.49 -4.00
CA PRO A 47 -15.63 20.42 -4.40
C PRO A 47 -15.37 19.81 -5.79
N GLN A 48 -14.69 20.52 -6.69
CA GLN A 48 -14.40 20.07 -8.06
C GLN A 48 -13.33 18.96 -8.12
N ASN A 49 -12.54 18.78 -7.07
CA ASN A 49 -11.45 17.79 -7.04
C ASN A 49 -11.89 16.38 -6.62
N LEU A 50 -13.10 16.19 -6.08
CA LEU A 50 -13.65 14.86 -5.77
C LEU A 50 -13.84 14.01 -7.05
N GLU A 51 -14.04 14.68 -8.19
CA GLU A 51 -14.11 14.09 -9.51
C GLU A 51 -12.74 13.60 -10.02
N CYS A 52 -11.65 14.26 -9.62
CA CYS A 52 -10.28 13.87 -9.96
C CYS A 52 -9.82 12.59 -9.24
N HIS A 53 -10.30 12.34 -8.02
CA HIS A 53 -9.95 11.12 -7.26
C HIS A 53 -10.45 9.85 -7.98
N GLY A 54 -11.69 9.88 -8.48
CA GLY A 54 -12.22 8.79 -9.31
C GLY A 54 -11.41 8.64 -10.60
N ARG A 55 -11.08 9.74 -11.28
CA ARG A 55 -10.30 9.72 -12.51
C ARG A 55 -8.87 9.19 -12.33
N LEU A 56 -8.20 9.54 -11.23
CA LEU A 56 -6.87 9.01 -10.90
C LEU A 56 -6.93 7.50 -10.71
N CYS A 57 -7.92 7.00 -9.95
CA CYS A 57 -8.14 5.56 -9.79
C CYS A 57 -8.28 4.85 -11.14
N TYR A 58 -9.09 5.38 -12.06
CA TYR A 58 -9.32 4.78 -13.39
C TYR A 58 -8.18 4.96 -14.40
N LEU A 59 -7.38 6.02 -14.28
CA LEU A 59 -6.28 6.31 -15.22
C LEU A 59 -4.97 5.63 -14.80
N SER A 60 -4.88 5.15 -13.56
CA SER A 60 -3.67 4.57 -12.98
C SER A 60 -3.80 3.08 -12.69
N ASP A 61 -4.73 2.35 -13.32
CA ASP A 61 -4.91 0.90 -13.13
C ASP A 61 -3.56 0.18 -13.21
N ASP A 62 -2.77 0.43 -14.26
CA ASP A 62 -1.45 -0.20 -14.43
C ASP A 62 -0.49 0.11 -13.28
N MET A 63 -0.47 1.35 -12.79
CA MET A 63 0.38 1.73 -11.65
C MET A 63 -0.08 1.08 -10.35
N LEU A 64 -1.38 1.10 -10.08
CA LEU A 64 -1.95 0.49 -8.88
C LEU A 64 -1.75 -1.03 -8.90
N VAL A 65 -2.02 -1.67 -10.03
CA VAL A 65 -1.79 -3.11 -10.22
C VAL A 65 -0.31 -3.46 -10.04
N THR A 66 0.61 -2.64 -10.57
CA THR A 66 2.05 -2.83 -10.36
C THR A 66 2.43 -2.69 -8.88
N ALA A 67 1.87 -1.71 -8.18
CA ALA A 67 2.09 -1.52 -6.75
C ALA A 67 1.50 -2.66 -5.90
N LEU A 68 0.35 -3.21 -6.28
CA LEU A 68 -0.26 -4.36 -5.61
C LEU A 68 0.54 -5.65 -5.85
N LEU A 69 1.10 -5.81 -7.05
CA LEU A 69 1.87 -7.00 -7.42
C LEU A 69 3.09 -7.20 -6.51
N VAL A 70 3.75 -6.13 -6.07
CA VAL A 70 4.90 -6.21 -5.15
C VAL A 70 4.50 -6.52 -3.70
N LEU A 71 3.19 -6.54 -3.38
CA LEU A 71 2.68 -6.96 -2.07
C LEU A 71 2.27 -8.44 -2.05
N CYS A 72 2.09 -9.04 -3.23
CA CYS A 72 1.69 -10.44 -3.41
C CYS A 72 2.87 -11.40 -3.21
N ASP A 73 2.60 -12.58 -2.68
CA ASP A 73 3.58 -13.67 -2.53
C ASP A 73 3.00 -15.02 -2.96
N VAL A 74 3.81 -15.92 -3.53
CA VAL A 74 3.35 -17.30 -3.87
C VAL A 74 2.76 -18.03 -2.66
N SER A 75 3.17 -17.70 -1.44
CA SER A 75 2.66 -18.30 -0.20
C SER A 75 1.28 -17.78 0.25
N ASP A 76 0.70 -16.80 -0.45
CA ASP A 76 -0.62 -16.27 -0.12
C ASP A 76 -1.72 -17.31 -0.37
N ALA A 77 -2.58 -17.50 0.62
CA ALA A 77 -3.69 -18.43 0.59
C ALA A 77 -4.98 -17.70 0.21
N ILE A 78 -5.03 -17.21 -1.03
CA ILE A 78 -6.23 -16.61 -1.62
C ILE A 78 -7.04 -17.70 -2.33
N GLU A 79 -8.30 -17.87 -1.95
CA GLU A 79 -9.23 -18.83 -2.55
C GLU A 79 -9.52 -18.50 -4.03
N ASP A 80 -9.87 -19.49 -4.83
CA ASP A 80 -10.03 -19.30 -6.28
C ASP A 80 -11.17 -18.32 -6.63
N GLU A 81 -12.25 -18.30 -5.84
CA GLU A 81 -13.36 -17.34 -6.01
C GLU A 81 -12.89 -15.89 -5.81
N ASP A 82 -12.16 -15.66 -4.71
CA ASP A 82 -11.53 -14.36 -4.41
C ASP A 82 -10.49 -13.99 -5.47
N ARG A 83 -9.66 -14.95 -5.91
CA ARG A 83 -8.62 -14.75 -6.92
C ARG A 83 -9.20 -14.32 -8.26
N CYS A 84 -10.41 -14.76 -8.61
CA CYS A 84 -11.09 -14.35 -9.85
C CYS A 84 -11.41 -12.85 -9.89
N THR A 85 -11.46 -12.17 -8.74
CA THR A 85 -11.66 -10.70 -8.66
C THR A 85 -10.38 -9.91 -8.94
N LEU A 86 -9.22 -10.55 -8.88
CA LEU A 86 -7.93 -9.87 -9.01
C LEU A 86 -7.64 -9.45 -10.46
N PRO A 87 -6.93 -8.33 -10.65
CA PRO A 87 -6.43 -7.89 -11.95
C PRO A 87 -5.66 -8.98 -12.71
N PRO A 88 -5.75 -9.05 -14.05
CA PRO A 88 -5.09 -10.09 -14.83
C PRO A 88 -3.58 -10.26 -14.56
N PRO A 89 -2.76 -9.19 -14.44
CA PRO A 89 -1.33 -9.35 -14.14
C PRO A 89 -1.06 -10.01 -12.78
N ILE A 90 -1.91 -9.77 -11.79
CA ILE A 90 -1.79 -10.36 -10.45
C ILE A 90 -2.21 -11.83 -10.49
N ARG A 91 -3.31 -12.15 -11.17
CA ARG A 91 -3.73 -13.56 -11.38
C ARG A 91 -2.64 -14.37 -12.08
N GLU A 92 -2.08 -13.82 -13.16
CA GLU A 92 -0.98 -14.45 -13.90
C GLU A 92 0.23 -14.70 -13.00
N ALA A 93 0.57 -13.76 -12.11
CA ALA A 93 1.69 -13.93 -11.19
C ALA A 93 1.45 -15.03 -10.13
N TYR A 94 0.21 -15.20 -9.66
CA TYR A 94 -0.16 -16.32 -8.79
C TYR A 94 -0.15 -17.65 -9.55
N ASP A 95 -0.77 -17.71 -10.73
CA ASP A 95 -0.89 -18.93 -11.54
C ASP A 95 0.48 -19.44 -12.01
N SER A 96 1.37 -18.52 -12.40
CA SER A 96 2.74 -18.83 -12.81
C SER A 96 3.72 -18.98 -11.65
N LYS A 97 3.26 -18.74 -10.40
CA LYS A 97 4.07 -18.79 -9.18
C LYS A 97 5.29 -17.85 -9.22
N THR A 98 5.13 -16.68 -9.82
CA THR A 98 6.17 -15.64 -9.91
C THR A 98 5.97 -14.48 -8.93
N ALA A 99 4.80 -14.41 -8.27
CA ALA A 99 4.52 -13.39 -7.26
C ALA A 99 5.56 -13.44 -6.13
N LYS A 100 6.21 -12.31 -5.83
CA LYS A 100 7.23 -12.23 -4.80
C LYS A 100 7.06 -10.92 -4.04
N ARG A 101 6.80 -11.03 -2.73
CA ARG A 101 6.58 -9.86 -1.89
C ARG A 101 7.88 -9.07 -1.73
N GLU A 102 7.74 -7.75 -1.72
CA GLU A 102 8.83 -6.83 -1.39
C GLU A 102 9.34 -7.09 0.03
N SER A 103 10.66 -7.15 0.16
CA SER A 103 11.37 -7.32 1.42
C SER A 103 11.47 -6.03 2.23
N ASP A 104 11.58 -4.86 1.56
CA ASP A 104 11.74 -3.56 2.20
C ASP A 104 10.41 -3.11 2.86
N ALA A 105 10.41 -3.09 4.20
CA ALA A 105 9.25 -2.69 4.99
C ALA A 105 8.82 -1.23 4.74
N LEU A 106 9.75 -0.34 4.37
CA LEU A 106 9.43 1.06 4.07
C LEU A 106 8.69 1.19 2.74
N VAL A 107 9.07 0.39 1.73
CA VAL A 107 8.36 0.36 0.44
C VAL A 107 6.93 -0.15 0.63
N LYS A 108 6.77 -1.27 1.35
CA LYS A 108 5.45 -1.81 1.71
C LYS A 108 4.60 -0.78 2.46
N THR A 109 5.20 -0.11 3.46
CA THR A 109 4.53 0.95 4.25
C THR A 109 4.07 2.08 3.33
N THR A 110 4.94 2.57 2.45
CA THR A 110 4.65 3.67 1.52
C THR A 110 3.47 3.34 0.60
N ILE A 111 3.42 2.11 0.08
CA ILE A 111 2.30 1.65 -0.75
C ILE A 111 1.01 1.60 0.08
N CYS A 112 1.04 1.02 1.29
CA CYS A 112 -0.14 0.94 2.15
C CYS A 112 -0.63 2.32 2.60
N GLU A 113 0.26 3.28 2.89
CA GLU A 113 -0.12 4.66 3.19
C GLU A 113 -0.81 5.31 1.99
N ALA A 114 -0.33 5.09 0.77
CA ALA A 114 -0.98 5.57 -0.45
C ALA A 114 -2.38 4.94 -0.65
N LEU A 115 -2.53 3.63 -0.40
CA LEU A 115 -3.83 2.96 -0.40
C LEU A 115 -4.78 3.54 0.67
N LEU A 116 -4.25 3.87 1.86
CA LEU A 116 -5.04 4.51 2.92
C LEU A 116 -5.51 5.91 2.49
N GLN A 117 -4.71 6.66 1.73
CA GLN A 117 -5.15 7.93 1.15
C GLN A 117 -6.36 7.71 0.21
N LEU A 118 -6.30 6.70 -0.65
CA LEU A 118 -7.41 6.34 -1.55
C LEU A 118 -8.67 5.90 -0.77
N CYS A 119 -8.49 5.25 0.38
CA CYS A 119 -9.60 4.86 1.25
C CYS A 119 -10.35 6.05 1.90
N SER A 120 -9.85 7.28 1.79
CA SER A 120 -10.53 8.46 2.36
C SER A 120 -11.91 8.71 1.75
N THR A 121 -12.13 8.33 0.49
CA THR A 121 -13.42 8.53 -0.21
C THR A 121 -14.15 7.22 -0.44
N LYS A 122 -15.48 7.28 -0.54
CA LYS A 122 -16.32 6.12 -0.91
C LYS A 122 -15.88 5.51 -2.24
N THR A 123 -15.66 6.36 -3.25
CA THR A 123 -15.24 5.93 -4.59
C THR A 123 -13.93 5.16 -4.54
N GLY A 124 -12.92 5.67 -3.82
CA GLY A 124 -11.64 4.98 -3.68
C GLY A 124 -11.77 3.62 -3.00
N ARG A 125 -12.53 3.52 -1.89
CA ARG A 125 -12.77 2.23 -1.23
C ARG A 125 -13.51 1.24 -2.12
N GLN A 126 -14.56 1.67 -2.81
CA GLN A 126 -15.31 0.82 -3.73
C GLN A 126 -14.43 0.30 -4.87
N TYR A 127 -13.59 1.18 -5.43
CA TYR A 127 -12.65 0.82 -6.48
C TYR A 127 -11.60 -0.17 -5.99
N LEU A 128 -10.96 0.06 -4.83
CA LEU A 128 -9.99 -0.89 -4.25
C LEU A 128 -10.63 -2.26 -3.95
N ARG A 129 -11.87 -2.29 -3.44
CA ARG A 129 -12.61 -3.56 -3.26
C ARG A 129 -12.88 -4.27 -4.57
N SER A 130 -13.21 -3.53 -5.64
CA SER A 130 -13.48 -4.12 -6.96
C SER A 130 -12.26 -4.79 -7.59
N LEU A 131 -11.05 -4.40 -7.18
CA LEU A 131 -9.78 -5.02 -7.59
C LEU A 131 -9.33 -6.15 -6.64
N GLY A 132 -10.14 -6.50 -5.63
CA GLY A 132 -9.79 -7.54 -4.66
C GLY A 132 -8.61 -7.19 -3.73
N VAL A 133 -8.29 -5.90 -3.55
CA VAL A 133 -7.14 -5.43 -2.74
C VAL A 133 -7.19 -5.95 -1.30
N TYR A 134 -8.40 -6.11 -0.76
CA TYR A 134 -8.59 -6.70 0.56
C TYR A 134 -7.94 -8.09 0.70
N PHE A 135 -8.08 -8.95 -0.31
CA PHE A 135 -7.53 -10.31 -0.25
C PHE A 135 -6.01 -10.32 -0.21
N ILE A 136 -5.37 -9.43 -0.99
CA ILE A 136 -3.91 -9.25 -0.99
C ILE A 136 -3.44 -8.75 0.38
N LEU A 137 -4.07 -7.69 0.90
CA LEU A 137 -3.66 -7.08 2.17
C LEU A 137 -3.96 -7.96 3.39
N ARG A 138 -4.99 -8.82 3.34
CA ARG A 138 -5.26 -9.81 4.39
C ARG A 138 -4.10 -10.80 4.55
N GLU A 139 -3.62 -11.34 3.43
CA GLU A 139 -2.53 -12.32 3.42
C GLU A 139 -1.20 -11.67 3.79
N MET A 140 -0.95 -10.46 3.28
CA MET A 140 0.19 -9.65 3.68
C MET A 140 0.15 -9.32 5.18
N HIS A 141 -0.96 -8.84 5.72
CA HIS A 141 -1.10 -8.55 7.16
C HIS A 141 -0.76 -9.77 8.01
N ARG A 142 -1.31 -10.95 7.66
CA ARG A 142 -1.01 -12.22 8.36
C ARG A 142 0.48 -12.53 8.36
N HIS A 143 1.15 -12.34 7.22
CA HIS A 143 2.60 -12.55 7.10
C HIS A 143 3.40 -11.55 7.94
N GLU A 144 3.09 -10.25 7.83
CA GLU A 144 3.83 -9.20 8.53
C GLU A 144 3.67 -9.32 10.06
N CYS A 145 2.51 -9.78 10.56
CA CYS A 145 2.31 -10.12 11.97
C CYS A 145 3.22 -11.27 12.43
N ALA A 146 3.43 -12.29 11.60
CA ALA A 146 4.35 -13.38 11.92
C ALA A 146 5.81 -12.89 11.92
N VAL A 147 6.18 -12.00 10.99
CA VAL A 147 7.50 -11.35 10.97
C VAL A 147 7.71 -10.51 12.23
N GLU A 148 6.72 -9.70 12.63
CA GLU A 148 6.77 -8.91 13.87
C GLU A 148 7.06 -9.80 15.08
N GLN A 149 6.31 -10.89 15.25
CA GLN A 149 6.49 -11.83 16.36
C GLN A 149 7.89 -12.44 16.41
N ASN A 150 8.50 -12.71 15.25
CA ASN A 150 9.85 -13.27 15.17
C ASN A 150 10.94 -12.25 15.53
N LEU A 151 10.66 -10.95 15.38
CA LEU A 151 11.60 -9.88 15.75
C LEU A 151 11.56 -9.55 17.25
N VAL A 152 10.48 -9.93 17.97
CA VAL A 152 10.38 -9.72 19.42
C VAL A 152 11.50 -10.47 20.14
N GLY A 153 12.33 -9.73 20.88
CA GLY A 153 13.45 -10.29 21.66
C GLY A 153 14.81 -10.31 20.93
N ILE A 154 14.87 -9.85 19.68
CA ILE A 154 16.14 -9.63 18.96
C ILE A 154 16.66 -8.22 19.29
N GLU A 155 17.97 -8.08 19.55
CA GLU A 155 18.63 -6.79 19.75
C GLU A 155 18.66 -5.98 18.43
N GLY A 156 17.57 -5.27 18.13
CA GLY A 156 17.39 -4.56 16.85
C GLY A 156 16.21 -3.58 16.87
N GLY A 157 16.16 -2.67 17.87
CA GLY A 157 15.00 -1.81 18.13
C GLY A 157 14.44 -1.04 16.92
N ASN A 158 15.29 -0.60 16.00
CA ASN A 158 14.85 0.13 14.80
C ASN A 158 14.11 -0.76 13.78
N GLU A 159 14.51 -2.02 13.64
CA GLU A 159 13.89 -2.96 12.69
C GLU A 159 12.51 -3.40 13.20
N LEU A 160 12.40 -3.75 14.48
CA LEU A 160 11.12 -4.05 15.12
C LEU A 160 10.16 -2.86 15.04
N GLN A 161 10.64 -1.64 15.30
CA GLN A 161 9.80 -0.44 15.20
C GLN A 161 9.29 -0.20 13.78
N THR A 162 10.16 -0.40 12.77
CA THR A 162 9.79 -0.31 11.35
C THR A 162 8.74 -1.35 10.99
N GLN A 163 8.92 -2.60 11.45
CA GLN A 163 7.98 -3.69 11.23
C GLN A 163 6.62 -3.40 11.90
N LYS A 164 6.61 -2.92 13.14
CA LYS A 164 5.38 -2.53 13.84
C LYS A 164 4.65 -1.40 13.11
N ASN A 165 5.38 -0.42 12.59
CA ASN A 165 4.76 0.62 11.79
C ASN A 165 4.11 0.05 10.52
N LEU A 166 4.77 -0.88 9.83
CA LEU A 166 4.18 -1.55 8.66
C LEU A 166 2.89 -2.30 9.04
N VAL A 167 2.93 -3.15 10.08
CA VAL A 167 1.76 -3.90 10.54
C VAL A 167 0.60 -2.95 10.87
N PHE A 168 0.87 -1.87 11.60
CA PHE A 168 -0.13 -0.85 11.91
C PHE A 168 -0.76 -0.25 10.64
N VAL A 169 0.04 0.18 9.66
CA VAL A 169 -0.52 0.79 8.44
C VAL A 169 -1.36 -0.22 7.64
N VAL A 170 -0.90 -1.46 7.51
CA VAL A 170 -1.63 -2.50 6.78
C VAL A 170 -2.99 -2.77 7.44
N ASP A 171 -3.00 -2.90 8.76
CA ASP A 171 -4.21 -3.11 9.56
C ASP A 171 -5.23 -1.98 9.31
N GLN A 172 -4.78 -0.71 9.32
CA GLN A 172 -5.64 0.43 9.00
C GLN A 172 -6.28 0.34 7.61
N VAL A 173 -5.53 -0.08 6.58
CA VAL A 173 -6.10 -0.23 5.24
C VAL A 173 -7.09 -1.40 5.18
N VAL A 174 -6.75 -2.52 5.81
CA VAL A 174 -7.61 -3.70 5.90
C VAL A 174 -8.94 -3.34 6.57
N ASP A 175 -8.90 -2.64 7.69
CA ASP A 175 -10.10 -2.15 8.39
C ASP A 175 -10.97 -1.26 7.49
N GLN A 176 -10.33 -0.37 6.70
CA GLN A 176 -11.08 0.46 5.75
C GLN A 176 -11.74 -0.38 4.64
N LEU A 177 -11.13 -1.48 4.21
CA LEU A 177 -11.69 -2.31 3.16
C LEU A 177 -12.72 -3.33 3.68
N ILE A 178 -12.64 -3.75 4.94
CA ILE A 178 -13.64 -4.60 5.59
C ILE A 178 -14.92 -3.81 5.90
N CYS A 179 -14.80 -2.61 6.48
CA CYS A 179 -15.96 -1.83 6.92
C CYS A 179 -16.85 -1.38 5.75
N GLU A 180 -18.11 -1.80 5.74
CA GLU A 180 -19.05 -1.54 4.64
C GLU A 180 -19.44 -0.06 4.55
N GLU A 181 -19.86 0.38 3.36
CA GLU A 181 -20.32 1.77 3.17
C GLU A 181 -21.61 2.09 3.93
N SER A 182 -22.37 1.06 4.33
CA SER A 182 -23.61 1.18 5.11
C SER A 182 -23.35 1.57 6.58
N GLU A 183 -22.18 1.21 7.10
CA GLU A 183 -21.74 1.42 8.50
C GLU A 183 -21.08 2.79 8.71
N ARG A 184 -20.86 3.55 7.62
CA ARG A 184 -20.11 4.80 7.64
C ARG A 184 -21.02 6.03 7.76
N PRO A 185 -20.51 7.16 8.30
CA PRO A 185 -21.21 8.44 8.26
C PRO A 185 -21.59 8.84 6.83
N LYS A 186 -22.86 9.18 6.61
CA LYS A 186 -23.39 9.51 5.28
C LYS A 186 -23.26 11.00 4.92
N ASP A 187 -22.99 11.83 5.92
CA ASP A 187 -22.99 13.29 5.79
C ASP A 187 -21.68 13.85 5.22
N TYR A 188 -20.68 12.99 4.99
CA TYR A 188 -19.33 13.40 4.59
C TYR A 188 -18.88 12.70 3.30
N SER A 189 -18.28 13.48 2.39
CA SER A 189 -17.68 12.97 1.16
C SER A 189 -16.34 12.27 1.39
N SER A 190 -15.59 12.70 2.41
CA SER A 190 -14.32 12.14 2.81
C SER A 190 -14.33 11.82 4.31
N LEU A 191 -13.66 10.74 4.70
CA LEU A 191 -13.43 10.40 6.11
C LEU A 191 -12.58 11.45 6.83
N ARG A 192 -11.81 12.26 6.09
CA ARG A 192 -11.01 13.36 6.65
C ARG A 192 -11.86 14.51 7.16
N ASP A 193 -13.08 14.61 6.66
CA ASP A 193 -14.01 15.68 7.03
C ASP A 193 -14.81 15.33 8.29
N VAL A 194 -14.72 14.07 8.76
CA VAL A 194 -15.41 13.61 9.95
C VAL A 194 -14.75 14.27 11.17
N PRO A 195 -15.50 15.06 11.97
CA PRO A 195 -14.93 15.73 13.12
C PRO A 195 -14.53 14.72 14.18
N ILE A 196 -13.29 14.83 14.64
CA ILE A 196 -12.75 14.06 15.76
C ILE A 196 -12.52 15.04 16.89
N ASP A 197 -13.06 14.76 18.07
CA ASP A 197 -12.78 15.56 19.25
C ASP A 197 -11.33 15.34 19.72
N LYS A 198 -10.76 16.37 20.35
CA LYS A 198 -9.35 16.35 20.77
C LYS A 198 -9.02 15.19 21.71
N GLU A 199 -9.95 14.79 22.56
CA GLU A 199 -9.72 13.69 23.51
C GLU A 199 -9.58 12.36 22.77
N THR A 200 -10.45 12.12 21.78
CA THR A 200 -10.36 10.93 20.91
C THR A 200 -9.08 10.93 20.08
N GLU A 201 -8.71 12.07 19.49
CA GLU A 201 -7.47 12.22 18.72
C GLU A 201 -6.22 11.92 19.56
N GLU A 202 -6.14 12.48 20.77
CA GLU A 202 -5.04 12.23 21.71
C GLU A 202 -4.97 10.76 22.13
N LYS A 203 -6.11 10.11 22.39
CA LYS A 203 -6.17 8.68 22.72
C LYS A 203 -5.65 7.81 21.58
N LEU A 204 -6.07 8.09 20.35
CA LEU A 204 -5.61 7.36 19.15
C LEU A 204 -4.11 7.53 18.95
N ASN A 205 -3.60 8.76 19.04
CA ASN A 205 -2.17 9.04 18.92
C ASN A 205 -1.35 8.33 20.01
N LYS A 206 -1.82 8.36 21.26
CA LYS A 206 -1.18 7.64 22.37
C LYS A 206 -1.17 6.13 22.16
N ALA A 207 -2.28 5.56 21.68
CA ALA A 207 -2.37 4.13 21.38
C ALA A 207 -1.39 3.72 20.27
N LYS A 208 -1.33 4.49 19.18
CA LYS A 208 -0.37 4.28 18.08
C LYS A 208 1.07 4.30 18.58
N VAL A 209 1.45 5.34 19.33
CA VAL A 209 2.82 5.47 19.88
C VAL A 209 3.14 4.33 20.84
N ALA A 210 2.20 3.93 21.68
CA ALA A 210 2.38 2.82 22.62
C ALA A 210 2.59 1.49 21.90
N TYR A 211 1.83 1.22 20.83
CA TYR A 211 2.01 0.03 20.02
C TYR A 211 3.38 0.03 19.33
N ILE A 212 3.71 1.09 18.57
CA ILE A 212 4.96 1.18 17.80
C ILE A 212 6.21 1.08 18.70
N ASN A 213 6.16 1.65 19.89
CA ASN A 213 7.31 1.68 20.83
C ASN A 213 7.28 0.54 21.86
N SER A 214 6.29 -0.35 21.81
CA SER A 214 6.29 -1.52 22.69
C SER A 214 7.49 -2.42 22.37
N THR A 215 8.11 -2.99 23.41
CA THR A 215 9.25 -3.92 23.27
C THR A 215 8.74 -5.34 23.09
#